data_AF-A0AA41WNB5-F1
#
_entry.id   AF-A0AA41WNB5-F1
#
_cell.length_a   1.000
_cell.length_b   1.000
_cell.length_c   1.000
_cell.angle_alpha   90.00
_cell.angle_beta   90.00
_cell.angle_gamma   90.00
#
_symmetry.space_group_name_H-M   'P 1'
#
loop_
_entity.id
_entity.type
_entity.pdbx_description
1 polymer ?
#
loop_
_entity_poly.entity_id
_entity_poly.type
_entity_poly.pdbx_seq_one_letter_code
_entity_poly.pdbx_strand_id
1 'polypeptide(L)'
;MFTVLSKLVLLAVYGVALASYATPLPLSADAIGWLRVAALVLLAAHALEVVFCFRKVSLHKGPLLDSVLLTLLFGFLHWKPMADAARQAR
;
A
#
# COMPACT_ATOMS: atom_id res chain seq x y z
N MET A 1 -9.63 -1.18 -10.96
CA MET A 1 -8.83 -2.41 -10.76
C MET A 1 -7.38 -2.00 -10.76
N PHE A 2 -6.67 -2.10 -9.63
CA PHE A 2 -5.21 -1.94 -9.62
C PHE A 2 -4.61 -3.08 -10.44
N THR A 3 -3.93 -2.76 -11.53
CA THR A 3 -3.29 -3.76 -12.38
C THR A 3 -2.09 -4.35 -11.66
N VAL A 4 -1.70 -5.59 -12.00
CA VAL A 4 -0.51 -6.25 -11.44
C VAL A 4 0.73 -5.35 -11.57
N LEU A 5 0.80 -4.58 -12.67
CA LEU A 5 1.85 -3.60 -12.90
C LEU A 5 1.95 -2.56 -11.77
N SER A 6 0.85 -1.93 -11.37
CA SER A 6 0.85 -0.93 -10.30
C SER A 6 1.33 -1.51 -8.96
N LYS A 7 0.99 -2.77 -8.67
CA LYS A 7 1.44 -3.47 -7.45
C LYS A 7 2.96 -3.73 -7.48
N LEU A 8 3.47 -4.17 -8.62
CA LEU A 8 4.90 -4.40 -8.81
C LEU A 8 5.69 -3.09 -8.69
N VAL A 9 5.17 -2.00 -9.25
CA VAL A 9 5.78 -0.66 -9.12
C VAL A 9 5.82 -0.21 -7.66
N LEU A 10 4.71 -0.34 -6.92
CA LEU A 10 4.68 0.00 -5.49
C LEU A 10 5.70 -0.82 -4.69
N LEU A 11 5.76 -2.13 -4.93
CA LEU A 11 6.71 -3.01 -4.26
C LEU A 11 8.15 -2.65 -4.60
N ALA A 12 8.43 -2.30 -5.86
CA ALA A 12 9.74 -1.82 -6.29
C ALA A 12 10.10 -0.49 -5.62
N VAL A 13 9.17 0.47 -5.54
CA VAL A 13 9.40 1.76 -4.86
C VAL A 13 9.75 1.54 -3.39
N TYR A 14 8.99 0.73 -2.67
CA TYR A 14 9.27 0.41 -1.27
C TYR A 14 10.57 -0.38 -1.10
N GLY A 15 10.81 -1.36 -1.97
CA GLY A 15 12.01 -2.18 -1.96
C GLY A 15 13.28 -1.38 -2.22
N VAL A 16 13.27 -0.50 -3.22
CA VAL A 16 14.41 0.38 -3.55
C VAL A 16 14.61 1.43 -2.46
N ALA A 17 13.54 2.00 -1.90
CA ALA A 17 13.64 2.91 -0.76
C ALA A 17 14.30 2.23 0.45
N LEU A 18 13.91 1.00 0.80
CA LEU A 18 14.53 0.20 1.87
C LEU A 18 15.98 -0.16 1.56
N ALA A 19 16.24 -0.65 0.34
CA ALA A 19 17.58 -1.01 -0.10
C ALA A 19 18.54 0.19 -0.01
N SER A 20 18.07 1.40 -0.31
CA SER A 20 18.88 2.62 -0.19
C SER A 20 19.39 2.92 1.22
N TYR A 21 18.78 2.35 2.27
CA TYR A 21 19.27 2.46 3.66
C TYR A 21 20.29 1.38 4.01
N ALA A 22 20.26 0.23 3.33
CA ALA A 22 21.14 -0.90 3.59
C ALA A 22 22.40 -0.86 2.72
N THR A 23 22.28 -0.38 1.47
CA THR A 23 23.37 -0.34 0.50
C THR A 23 23.35 0.96 -0.32
N PRO A 24 24.53 1.49 -0.70
CA PRO A 24 24.60 2.58 -1.65
C PRO A 24 24.13 2.09 -3.02
N LEU A 25 23.12 2.77 -3.57
CA LEU A 25 22.57 2.47 -4.89
C LEU A 25 23.25 3.34 -5.96
N PRO A 26 23.34 2.89 -7.22
CA PRO A 26 23.91 3.66 -8.33
C PRO A 26 22.92 4.73 -8.83
N LEU A 27 22.42 5.56 -7.93
CA LEU A 27 21.48 6.66 -8.17
C LEU A 27 22.00 7.92 -7.48
N SER A 28 21.61 9.10 -7.96
CA SER A 28 21.98 10.35 -7.30
C SER A 28 21.36 10.46 -5.90
N ALA A 29 22.05 11.13 -4.98
CA ALA A 29 21.56 11.34 -3.62
C ALA A 29 20.19 12.05 -3.60
N ASP A 30 20.00 13.03 -4.48
CA ASP A 30 18.72 13.74 -4.63
C ASP A 30 17.60 12.79 -5.10
N ALA A 31 17.88 11.91 -6.06
CA ALA A 31 16.89 10.95 -6.55
C ALA A 31 16.48 9.95 -5.45
N ILE A 32 17.45 9.47 -4.66
CA ILE A 32 17.18 8.61 -3.50
C ILE A 32 16.35 9.36 -2.44
N GLY A 33 16.68 10.63 -2.19
CA GLY A 33 15.93 11.50 -1.29
C GLY A 33 14.45 11.63 -1.70
N TRP A 34 14.21 12.00 -2.96
CA TRP A 34 12.86 12.09 -3.52
C TRP A 34 12.12 10.75 -3.52
N LEU A 35 12.81 9.65 -3.82
CA LEU A 35 12.22 8.30 -3.77
C LEU A 35 11.75 7.94 -2.36
N ARG A 36 12.56 8.23 -1.32
CA ARG A 36 12.20 7.99 0.07
C ARG A 36 11.00 8.83 0.49
N VAL A 37 10.96 10.10 0.09
CA VAL A 37 9.81 10.99 0.35
C VAL A 37 8.55 10.46 -0.35
N ALA A 38 8.64 10.08 -1.62
CA ALA A 38 7.51 9.52 -2.36
C ALA A 38 7.00 8.22 -1.73
N ALA A 39 7.90 7.30 -1.35
CA ALA A 39 7.55 6.07 -0.64
C ALA A 39 6.86 6.36 0.70
N LEU A 40 7.36 7.33 1.47
CA LEU A 40 6.75 7.72 2.74
C LEU A 40 5.35 8.33 2.54
N VAL A 41 5.18 9.20 1.55
CA VAL A 41 3.88 9.82 1.23
C VAL A 41 2.88 8.77 0.77
N LEU A 42 3.28 7.82 -0.09
CA LEU A 42 2.43 6.71 -0.51
C LEU A 42 2.01 5.83 0.67
N LEU A 43 2.97 5.46 1.52
CA LEU A 43 2.69 4.67 2.72
C LEU A 43 1.76 5.41 3.68
N ALA A 44 1.98 6.71 3.89
CA ALA A 44 1.13 7.54 4.74
C ALA A 44 -0.29 7.66 4.15
N ALA A 45 -0.43 7.83 2.84
CA ALA A 45 -1.72 7.87 2.18
C ALA A 45 -2.46 6.53 2.33
N HIS A 46 -1.77 5.41 2.15
CA HIS A 46 -2.34 4.08 2.39
C HIS A 46 -2.71 3.85 3.85
N ALA A 47 -1.92 4.36 4.81
CA ALA A 47 -2.25 4.31 6.22
C ALA A 47 -3.51 5.13 6.54
N LEU A 48 -3.63 6.32 5.94
CA LEU A 48 -4.86 7.12 6.04
C LEU A 48 -6.06 6.35 5.49
N GLU A 49 -5.91 5.60 4.38
CA GLU A 49 -6.99 4.73 3.93
C GLU A 49 -7.39 3.69 4.95
N VAL A 50 -6.42 3.03 5.61
CA VAL A 50 -6.72 2.08 6.69
C VAL A 50 -7.49 2.76 7.81
N VAL A 51 -7.07 3.96 8.24
CA VAL A 51 -7.72 4.68 9.35
C VAL A 51 -9.14 5.15 8.97
N PHE A 52 -9.30 5.78 7.81
CA PHE A 52 -10.60 6.30 7.37
C PHE A 52 -11.57 5.20 6.93
N CYS A 53 -11.06 4.15 6.28
CA CYS A 53 -11.86 3.02 5.83
C CYS A 53 -11.82 1.85 6.81
N PHE A 54 -11.29 2.03 8.03
CA PHE A 54 -11.11 0.97 9.03
C PHE A 54 -12.38 0.17 9.24
N ARG A 55 -13.52 0.87 9.33
CA ARG A 55 -14.84 0.27 9.54
C ARG A 55 -15.32 -0.59 8.38
N LYS A 56 -14.81 -0.36 7.16
CA LYS A 56 -15.08 -1.20 5.98
C LYS A 56 -14.07 -2.33 5.84
N VAL A 57 -12.80 -2.07 6.18
CA VAL A 57 -11.73 -3.06 6.23
C VAL A 57 -12.04 -4.12 7.30
N SER A 58 -12.60 -3.72 8.45
CA SER A 58 -12.94 -4.61 9.57
C SER A 58 -14.18 -5.47 9.35
N LEU A 59 -14.95 -5.22 8.28
CA LEU A 59 -16.12 -6.02 7.91
C LEU A 59 -15.73 -7.27 7.09
N HIS A 60 -14.46 -7.43 6.75
CA HIS A 60 -13.96 -8.59 6.04
C HIS A 60 -13.96 -9.84 6.94
N LYS A 61 -14.43 -10.98 6.41
CA LYS A 61 -14.32 -12.28 7.09
C LYS A 61 -12.89 -12.82 6.89
N GLY A 62 -12.00 -12.53 7.83
CA GLY A 62 -10.60 -12.99 7.82
C GLY A 62 -9.75 -12.27 8.88
N PRO A 63 -8.45 -12.57 8.99
CA PRO A 63 -7.54 -11.86 9.88
C PRO A 63 -7.48 -10.37 9.48
N LEU A 64 -7.78 -9.48 10.42
CA LEU A 64 -7.73 -8.02 10.21
C LEU A 64 -6.34 -7.57 9.72
N LEU A 65 -5.29 -8.25 10.19
CA LEU A 65 -3.91 -8.03 9.81
C LEU A 65 -3.69 -8.13 8.31
N ASP A 66 -4.25 -9.15 7.64
CA ASP A 66 -4.05 -9.34 6.20
C ASP A 66 -4.67 -8.21 5.40
N SER A 67 -5.88 -7.78 5.81
CA SER A 67 -6.59 -6.69 5.13
C SER A 67 -5.87 -5.35 5.32
N VAL A 68 -5.36 -5.08 6.52
CA VAL A 68 -4.54 -3.89 6.81
C VAL A 68 -3.24 -3.92 6.02
N LEU A 69 -2.54 -5.06 5.98
CA LEU A 69 -1.26 -5.19 5.27
C LEU A 69 -1.44 -4.98 3.77
N LEU A 70 -2.49 -5.57 3.19
CA LEU A 70 -2.81 -5.40 1.77
C LEU A 70 -3.20 -3.95 1.43
N THR A 71 -3.93 -3.26 2.31
CA THR A 71 -4.22 -1.83 2.12
C THR A 71 -2.96 -0.97 2.26
N LEU A 72 -2.06 -1.27 3.19
CA LEU A 72 -0.79 -0.54 3.34
C LEU A 72 0.15 -0.73 2.14
N LEU A 73 0.23 -1.95 1.59
CA LEU A 73 1.10 -2.25 0.45
C LEU A 73 0.50 -1.81 -0.88
N PHE A 74 -0.82 -1.89 -1.04
CA PHE A 74 -1.49 -1.73 -2.35
C PHE A 74 -2.73 -0.81 -2.28
N GLY A 75 -2.70 0.21 -1.42
CA GLY A 75 -3.81 1.12 -1.20
C GLY A 75 -4.28 1.88 -2.45
N PHE A 76 -5.46 2.47 -2.31
CA PHE A 76 -6.38 3.13 -3.25
C PHE A 76 -7.58 2.29 -3.74
N LEU A 77 -8.40 1.81 -2.79
CA LEU A 77 -9.67 1.07 -2.98
C LEU A 77 -9.58 -0.44 -3.23
N HIS A 78 -8.49 -1.12 -2.84
CA HIS A 78 -8.44 -2.59 -2.84
C HIS A 78 -9.60 -3.23 -2.07
N TRP A 79 -10.04 -2.61 -0.97
CA TRP A 79 -11.13 -3.09 -0.12
C TRP A 79 -12.52 -3.01 -0.78
N LYS A 80 -12.72 -2.15 -1.79
CA LYS A 80 -14.04 -1.86 -2.37
C LYS A 80 -14.75 -3.09 -2.98
N PRO A 81 -14.14 -3.85 -3.92
CA PRO A 81 -14.79 -5.05 -4.47
C PRO A 81 -15.09 -6.11 -3.41
N MET A 82 -14.27 -6.22 -2.37
CA MET A 82 -14.50 -7.16 -1.26
C MET A 82 -15.66 -6.73 -0.36
N ALA A 83 -15.75 -5.42 -0.08
CA ALA A 83 -16.86 -4.84 0.69
C ALA A 83 -18.20 -4.96 -0.07
N ASP A 84 -18.18 -4.75 -1.39
CA ASP A 84 -19.37 -4.90 -2.25
C ASP A 84 -19.85 -6.37 -2.28
N ALA A 85 -18.93 -7.35 -2.37
CA ALA A 85 -19.26 -8.78 -2.29
C ALA A 85 -19.86 -9.17 -0.92
N ALA A 86 -19.28 -8.67 0.19
CA ALA A 86 -19.80 -8.93 1.53
C ALA A 86 -21.19 -8.32 1.76
N ARG A 87 -21.49 -7.18 1.12
CA ARG A 87 -22.80 -6.54 1.16
C ARG A 87 -23.86 -7.29 0.36
N GLN A 88 -23.50 -7.94 -0.75
CA GLN A 88 -24.45 -8.75 -1.55
C GLN A 88 -24.76 -10.12 -0.93
N ALA A 89 -23.93 -10.61 -0.01
CA ALA A 89 -24.15 -11.86 0.72
C ALA A 89 -25.01 -11.71 2.00
N ARG A 90 -25.46 -10.49 2.33
CA ARG A 90 -26.39 -10.17 3.42
C ARG A 90 -27.75 -9.80 2.87
#